data_AF-A0A1A7XRZ7-F1
#
_entry.id   AF-A0A1A7XRZ7-F1
#
_cell.length_a   1.000
_cell.length_b   1.000
_cell.length_c   1.000
_cell.angle_alpha   90.00
_cell.angle_beta   90.00
_cell.angle_gamma   90.00
#
_symmetry.space_group_name_H-M   'P 1'
#
loop_
_entity.id
_entity.type
_entity.pdbx_description
1 polymer ?
#
loop_
_entity_poly.entity_id
_entity_poly.type
_entity_poly.pdbx_seq_one_letter_code
_entity_poly.pdbx_strand_id
1 'polypeptide(L)'
;NSLDLNVSKDMVIDFSRSTLSLPGSSIIHGNVVEVVDRYKYLGSWIDNKLQFDTNTDSIFKGGQQRIYLLRKLNYFHENKRILCNFYCCFIESLLTFSFICWYKGLSVKNKNKLQNIVKICSKIIGVKQRDLQSLWEEQPFHALHSEFLLMPSGR
;
A
#
# COMPACT_ATOMS: atom_id res chain seq x y z
N ASN A 1 10.21 25.78 13.40
CA ASN A 1 10.03 24.36 13.78
C ASN A 1 11.27 23.59 13.37
N SER A 2 12.12 23.18 14.31
CA SER A 2 13.21 22.22 14.06
C SER A 2 12.62 20.81 14.12
N LEU A 3 12.74 20.06 13.03
CA LEU A 3 12.50 18.62 13.02
C LEU A 3 13.85 17.96 13.32
N ASP A 4 13.97 17.35 14.50
CA ASP A 4 15.14 16.55 14.85
C ASP A 4 15.00 15.17 14.20
N LEU A 5 15.80 14.94 13.16
CA LEU A 5 15.85 13.66 12.45
C LEU A 5 16.46 12.56 13.35
N ASN A 6 15.84 11.39 13.39
CA ASN A 6 16.37 10.21 14.07
C ASN A 6 16.89 9.22 13.03
N VAL A 7 18.21 9.18 12.89
CA VAL A 7 18.96 8.35 11.93
C VAL A 7 18.59 6.85 11.99
N SER A 8 18.15 6.35 13.13
CA SER A 8 17.76 4.93 13.29
C SER A 8 16.34 4.60 12.82
N LYS A 9 15.50 5.62 12.59
CA LYS A 9 14.07 5.46 12.23
C LYS A 9 13.68 6.17 10.95
N ASP A 10 14.59 6.97 10.39
CA ASP A 10 14.35 7.79 9.22
C ASP A 10 14.85 7.09 7.95
N MET A 11 14.06 7.16 6.89
CA MET A 11 14.42 6.66 5.56
C MET A 11 14.64 7.84 4.62
N VAL A 12 15.75 7.81 3.89
CA VAL A 12 16.01 8.75 2.79
C VAL A 12 15.66 8.03 1.48
N ILE A 13 14.69 8.60 0.73
CA ILE A 13 14.37 8.16 -0.63
C ILE A 13 14.77 9.29 -1.58
N ASP A 14 15.76 9.04 -2.43
CA ASP A 14 16.15 9.98 -3.48
C ASP A 14 15.43 9.64 -4.80
N PHE A 15 14.74 10.64 -5.36
CA PHE A 15 14.02 10.55 -6.64
C PHE A 15 14.81 11.19 -7.80
N SER A 16 16.08 11.56 -7.58
CA SER A 16 16.93 12.18 -8.59
C SER A 16 17.13 11.25 -9.78
N ARG A 17 17.06 11.84 -10.99
CA ARG A 17 17.15 11.09 -12.26
C ARG A 17 18.61 10.84 -12.69
N SER A 18 19.58 11.46 -12.01
CA SER A 18 21.00 11.31 -12.29
C SER A 18 21.62 10.24 -11.39
N THR A 19 22.15 9.18 -11.99
CA THR A 19 23.09 8.27 -11.34
C THR A 19 24.46 8.94 -11.19
N LEU A 20 24.51 10.08 -10.51
CA LEU A 20 25.76 10.47 -9.86
C LEU A 20 25.87 9.54 -8.68
N SER A 21 26.82 8.60 -8.77
CA SER A 21 27.23 7.68 -7.71
C SER A 21 26.91 8.28 -6.35
N LEU A 22 26.01 7.65 -5.57
CA LEU A 22 25.70 8.09 -4.21
C LEU A 22 27.04 8.42 -3.53
N PRO A 23 27.32 9.70 -3.21
CA PRO A 23 28.41 9.99 -2.30
C PRO A 23 27.99 9.28 -1.02
N GLY A 24 28.83 8.34 -0.58
CA GLY A 24 28.49 7.34 0.42
C GLY A 24 27.69 7.90 1.59
N SER A 25 26.68 7.14 2.03
CA SER A 25 25.92 7.37 3.26
C SER A 25 25.50 8.81 3.50
N SER A 26 24.24 9.14 3.26
CA SER A 26 23.69 10.41 3.74
C SER A 26 24.01 10.54 5.24
N ILE A 27 24.80 11.54 5.61
CA ILE A 27 25.18 11.78 7.00
C ILE A 27 24.06 12.63 7.61
N ILE A 28 23.27 12.03 8.48
CA ILE A 28 22.29 12.76 9.29
C ILE A 28 22.87 12.82 10.71
N HIS A 29 23.06 14.02 11.26
CA HIS A 29 23.65 14.26 12.60
C HIS A 29 24.99 13.56 12.85
N GLY A 30 25.86 13.48 11.84
CA GLY A 30 27.17 12.82 11.97
C GLY A 30 27.13 11.28 11.88
N ASN A 31 25.95 10.67 11.74
CA ASN A 31 25.80 9.23 11.59
C ASN A 31 25.50 8.85 10.13
N VAL A 32 26.12 7.76 9.69
CA VAL A 32 25.91 7.12 8.39
C VAL A 32 24.51 6.51 8.36
N VAL A 33 23.64 7.00 7.47
CA VAL A 33 22.35 6.36 7.20
C VAL A 33 22.59 5.08 6.39
N GLU A 34 22.01 3.97 6.86
CA GLU A 34 22.06 2.69 6.16
C GLU A 34 21.27 2.76 4.85
N VAL A 35 21.91 2.34 3.75
CA VAL A 35 21.24 2.20 2.45
C VAL A 35 20.73 0.78 2.33
N VAL A 36 19.41 0.61 2.35
CA VAL A 36 18.74 -0.69 2.24
C VAL A 36 17.96 -0.80 0.93
N ASP A 37 17.94 -1.99 0.34
CA ASP A 37 17.14 -2.24 -0.87
C ASP A 37 15.63 -2.24 -0.62
N ARG A 38 15.23 -2.65 0.59
CA ARG A 38 13.83 -2.79 1.00
C ARG A 38 13.66 -2.44 2.47
N TYR A 39 12.56 -1.78 2.77
CA TYR A 39 12.22 -1.40 4.13
C TYR A 39 10.71 -1.50 4.36
N LYS A 40 10.30 -1.84 5.58
CA LYS A 40 8.89 -1.92 5.95
C LYS A 40 8.49 -0.65 6.70
N TYR A 41 7.74 0.22 6.04
CA TYR A 41 7.23 1.46 6.63
C TYR A 41 5.73 1.37 6.89
N LEU A 42 5.32 1.59 8.14
CA LEU A 42 3.91 1.56 8.59
C LEU A 42 3.12 0.33 8.12
N GLY A 43 3.79 -0.82 7.95
CA GLY A 43 3.14 -2.06 7.48
C GLY A 43 3.30 -2.35 5.99
N SER A 44 3.76 -1.39 5.18
CA SER A 44 3.96 -1.55 3.74
C SER A 44 5.44 -1.71 3.40
N TRP A 45 5.74 -2.64 2.50
CA TRP A 45 7.10 -2.82 1.99
C TRP A 45 7.38 -1.82 0.87
N ILE A 46 8.43 -1.04 1.03
CA ILE A 46 8.94 -0.10 0.02
C ILE A 46 10.28 -0.65 -0.46
N ASP A 47 10.46 -0.72 -1.77
CA ASP A 47 11.73 -1.09 -2.40
C ASP A 47 12.33 0.12 -3.14
N ASN A 48 13.65 0.11 -3.30
CA ASN A 48 14.41 1.17 -3.96
C ASN A 48 14.02 1.42 -5.43
N LYS A 49 13.34 0.48 -6.08
CA LYS A 49 12.83 0.60 -7.46
C LYS A 49 11.35 0.99 -7.51
N LEU A 50 10.69 1.12 -6.36
CA LEU A 50 9.26 1.39 -6.21
C LEU A 50 8.38 0.42 -7.04
N GLN A 51 8.78 -0.85 -7.11
CA GLN A 51 8.03 -1.90 -7.83
C GLN A 51 6.94 -2.55 -6.96
N PHE A 52 7.12 -2.49 -5.64
CA PHE A 52 6.22 -2.98 -4.59
C PHE A 52 5.86 -4.48 -4.70
N ASP A 53 6.75 -5.28 -5.28
CA ASP A 53 6.56 -6.74 -5.42
C ASP A 53 6.43 -7.42 -4.04
N THR A 54 7.33 -7.09 -3.12
CA THR A 54 7.34 -7.64 -1.77
C THR A 54 6.07 -7.25 -1.01
N ASN A 55 5.59 -6.02 -1.21
CA ASN A 55 4.34 -5.54 -0.62
C ASN A 55 3.15 -6.32 -1.16
N THR A 56 3.06 -6.44 -2.49
CA THR A 56 2.02 -7.19 -3.21
C THR A 56 1.95 -8.63 -2.74
N ASP A 57 3.09 -9.30 -2.59
CA ASP A 57 3.15 -10.68 -2.11
C ASP A 57 2.67 -10.81 -0.66
N SER A 58 3.01 -9.85 0.19
CA SER A 58 2.55 -9.84 1.59
C SER A 58 1.03 -9.65 1.67
N ILE A 59 0.48 -8.72 0.89
CA ILE A 59 -0.96 -8.45 0.79
C ILE A 59 -1.66 -9.69 0.22
N PHE A 60 -1.11 -10.29 -0.82
CA PHE A 60 -1.69 -11.47 -1.44
C PHE A 60 -1.77 -12.65 -0.47
N LYS A 61 -0.70 -12.92 0.28
CA LYS A 61 -0.70 -13.96 1.33
C LYS A 61 -1.74 -13.66 2.41
N GLY A 62 -1.82 -12.43 2.89
CA GLY A 62 -2.84 -12.00 3.86
C GLY A 62 -4.26 -12.11 3.31
N GLY A 63 -4.46 -11.86 2.03
CA GLY A 63 -5.73 -12.01 1.32
C GLY A 63 -6.16 -13.47 1.20
N GLN A 64 -5.23 -14.39 0.90
CA GLN A 64 -5.53 -15.82 0.84
C GLN A 64 -6.01 -16.37 2.19
N GLN A 65 -5.38 -15.96 3.29
CA GLN A 65 -5.80 -16.33 4.65
C GLN A 65 -7.23 -15.86 4.95
N ARG A 66 -7.57 -14.62 4.57
CA ARG A 66 -8.91 -14.06 4.77
C ARG A 66 -9.95 -14.68 3.84
N ILE A 67 -9.58 -15.04 2.60
CA ILE A 67 -10.44 -15.81 1.70
C ILE A 67 -10.78 -17.16 2.32
N TYR A 68 -9.81 -17.85 2.94
CA TYR A 68 -10.07 -19.10 3.62
C TYR A 68 -11.11 -18.93 4.73
N LEU A 69 -10.99 -17.87 5.55
CA LEU A 69 -11.98 -17.55 6.57
C LEU A 69 -13.35 -17.20 5.96
N LEU A 70 -13.39 -16.43 4.87
CA LEU A 70 -14.63 -16.12 4.15
C LEU A 70 -15.32 -17.39 3.64
N ARG A 71 -14.57 -18.39 3.13
CA ARG A 71 -15.13 -19.69 2.72
C ARG A 71 -15.73 -20.44 3.90
N LYS A 72 -15.05 -20.43 5.06
CA LYS A 72 -15.56 -21.05 6.29
C LYS A 72 -16.84 -20.37 6.75
N LEU A 73 -16.91 -19.05 6.73
CA LEU A 73 -18.12 -18.30 7.05
C LEU A 73 -19.27 -18.63 6.08
N ASN A 74 -18.98 -18.64 4.78
CA ASN A 74 -19.99 -18.97 3.77
C ASN A 74 -20.54 -20.41 3.90
N TYR A 75 -19.73 -21.35 4.42
CA TYR A 75 -20.16 -22.72 4.66
C TYR A 75 -21.27 -22.82 5.73
N PHE A 76 -21.29 -21.92 6.71
CA PHE A 76 -22.34 -21.89 7.74
C PHE A 76 -23.65 -21.24 7.24
N HIS A 77 -23.80 -21.06 5.92
CA HIS A 77 -24.98 -20.44 5.28
C HIS A 77 -25.31 -19.04 5.82
N GLU A 78 -24.27 -18.27 6.17
CA GLU A 78 -24.40 -16.92 6.69
C GLU A 78 -25.12 -15.98 5.71
N ASN A 79 -25.78 -14.96 6.27
CA ASN A 79 -26.44 -13.93 5.47
C ASN A 79 -25.42 -13.22 4.58
N LYS A 80 -25.74 -13.04 3.29
CA LYS A 80 -24.91 -12.31 2.31
C LYS A 80 -24.43 -10.95 2.85
N ARG A 81 -25.25 -10.27 3.65
CA ARG A 81 -24.88 -9.00 4.31
C ARG A 81 -23.67 -9.16 5.24
N ILE A 82 -23.60 -10.25 6.00
CA ILE A 82 -22.47 -10.55 6.90
C ILE A 82 -21.22 -10.82 6.06
N LEU A 83 -21.34 -11.59 4.97
CA LEU A 83 -20.22 -11.88 4.07
C LEU A 83 -19.70 -10.62 3.36
N CYS A 84 -20.59 -9.72 2.91
CA CYS A 84 -20.21 -8.41 2.38
C CYS A 84 -19.49 -7.56 3.43
N ASN A 85 -20.02 -7.49 4.66
CA ASN A 85 -19.37 -6.76 5.75
C ASN A 85 -17.98 -7.33 6.06
N PHE A 86 -17.85 -8.66 6.10
CA PHE A 86 -16.56 -9.32 6.29
C PHE A 86 -15.56 -8.94 5.19
N TYR A 87 -16.00 -8.95 3.92
CA TYR A 87 -15.18 -8.51 2.81
C TYR A 87 -14.72 -7.05 2.98
N CYS A 88 -15.64 -6.12 3.22
CA CYS A 88 -15.30 -4.70 3.39
C CYS A 88 -14.34 -4.48 4.56
N CYS A 89 -14.61 -5.10 5.72
CA CYS A 89 -13.86 -4.85 6.95
C CYS A 89 -12.50 -5.54 6.99
N PHE A 90 -12.34 -6.72 6.39
CA PHE A 90 -11.10 -7.50 6.53
C PHE A 90 -10.29 -7.61 5.24
N ILE A 91 -10.95 -7.71 4.08
CA ILE A 91 -10.29 -7.98 2.80
C ILE A 91 -10.08 -6.69 2.02
N GLU A 92 -11.12 -5.88 1.82
CA GLU A 92 -11.00 -4.58 1.15
C GLU A 92 -10.06 -3.67 1.95
N SER A 93 -10.21 -3.59 3.27
CA SER A 93 -9.30 -2.83 4.14
C SER A 93 -7.83 -3.25 4.04
N LEU A 94 -7.54 -4.54 3.84
CA LEU A 94 -6.18 -5.03 3.61
C LEU A 94 -5.66 -4.57 2.24
N LEU A 95 -6.51 -4.65 1.21
CA LEU A 95 -6.16 -4.29 -0.16
C LEU A 95 -6.00 -2.77 -0.34
N THR A 96 -6.72 -1.96 0.43
CA THR A 96 -6.73 -0.50 0.34
C THR A 96 -5.87 0.17 1.41
N PHE A 97 -5.21 -0.60 2.28
CA PHE A 97 -4.24 -0.04 3.22
C PHE A 97 -3.08 0.60 2.46
N SER A 98 -2.80 1.88 2.75
CA SER A 98 -1.77 2.70 2.10
C SER A 98 -1.84 2.73 0.56
N PHE A 99 -3.03 2.52 -0.01
CA PHE A 99 -3.25 2.26 -1.44
C PHE A 99 -2.63 3.30 -2.38
N ILE A 100 -2.69 4.57 -1.97
CA ILE A 100 -2.16 5.73 -2.70
C ILE A 100 -0.64 5.61 -2.91
N CYS A 101 0.08 5.00 -1.97
CA CYS A 101 1.54 4.94 -1.99
C CYS A 101 2.09 3.95 -3.02
N TRP A 102 1.40 2.83 -3.28
CA TRP A 102 1.98 1.70 -4.02
C TRP A 102 1.19 1.27 -5.25
N TYR A 103 -0.13 1.49 -5.30
CA TYR A 103 -0.97 0.88 -6.35
C TYR A 103 -0.62 1.37 -7.76
N LYS A 104 -0.28 2.66 -7.91
CA LYS A 104 0.12 3.23 -9.22
C LYS A 104 1.42 2.62 -9.75
N GLY A 105 2.37 2.31 -8.86
CA GLY A 105 3.68 1.74 -9.20
C GLY A 105 3.65 0.25 -9.55
N LEU A 106 2.52 -0.43 -9.33
CA LEU A 106 2.41 -1.85 -9.61
C LEU A 106 2.44 -2.17 -11.10
N SER A 107 3.14 -3.26 -11.44
CA SER A 107 3.01 -3.91 -12.75
C SER A 107 1.58 -4.38 -13.01
N VAL A 108 1.19 -4.50 -14.28
CA VAL A 108 -0.12 -5.04 -14.68
C VAL A 108 -0.34 -6.45 -14.11
N LYS A 109 0.72 -7.25 -14.04
CA LYS A 109 0.69 -8.59 -13.44
C LYS A 109 0.30 -8.52 -11.96
N ASN A 110 0.90 -7.61 -11.18
CA ASN A 110 0.62 -7.45 -9.76
C ASN A 110 -0.79 -6.88 -9.50
N LYS A 111 -1.22 -5.91 -10.32
CA LYS A 111 -2.60 -5.42 -10.27
C LYS A 111 -3.60 -6.56 -10.50
N ASN A 112 -3.38 -7.39 -11.52
CA ASN A 112 -4.22 -8.55 -11.79
C ASN A 112 -4.20 -9.59 -10.66
N LYS A 113 -3.03 -9.79 -10.04
CA LYS A 113 -2.87 -10.72 -8.89
C LYS A 113 -3.75 -10.29 -7.70
N LEU A 114 -3.76 -9.00 -7.37
CA LEU A 114 -4.61 -8.47 -6.30
C LEU A 114 -6.09 -8.44 -6.72
N GLN A 115 -6.38 -8.07 -7.97
CA GLN A 115 -7.75 -8.08 -8.49
C GLN A 115 -8.37 -9.49 -8.49
N ASN A 116 -7.55 -10.54 -8.60
CA ASN A 116 -8.02 -11.91 -8.46
C ASN A 116 -8.60 -12.22 -7.07
N ILE A 117 -8.10 -11.60 -6.00
CA ILE A 117 -8.66 -11.72 -4.65
C ILE A 117 -10.11 -11.21 -4.64
N VAL A 118 -10.33 -10.02 -5.21
CA VAL A 118 -11.67 -9.42 -5.34
C VAL A 118 -12.60 -10.32 -6.15
N LYS A 119 -12.13 -10.86 -7.27
CA LYS A 119 -12.90 -11.79 -8.11
C LYS A 119 -13.29 -13.07 -7.36
N ILE A 120 -12.36 -13.66 -6.59
CA ILE A 120 -12.63 -14.86 -5.78
C ILE A 120 -13.66 -14.55 -4.70
N CYS A 121 -13.51 -13.44 -3.97
CA CYS A 121 -14.45 -13.02 -2.93
C CYS A 121 -15.84 -12.77 -3.53
N SER A 122 -15.92 -12.08 -4.66
CA SER A 122 -17.18 -11.84 -5.37
C SER A 122 -17.92 -13.13 -5.71
N LYS A 123 -17.18 -14.16 -6.15
CA LYS A 123 -17.74 -15.49 -6.44
C LYS A 123 -18.25 -16.21 -5.19
N ILE A 124 -17.51 -16.14 -4.08
CA ILE A 124 -17.91 -16.78 -2.82
C ILE A 124 -19.18 -16.12 -2.26
N ILE A 125 -19.24 -14.79 -2.28
CA ILE A 125 -20.37 -14.02 -1.73
C ILE A 125 -21.59 -14.07 -2.66
N GLY A 126 -21.37 -14.24 -3.97
CA GLY A 126 -22.41 -14.14 -4.99
C GLY A 126 -22.85 -12.70 -5.26
N VAL A 127 -22.01 -11.72 -4.94
CA VAL A 127 -22.22 -10.28 -5.18
C VAL A 127 -20.94 -9.71 -5.78
N LYS A 128 -21.08 -8.95 -6.87
CA LYS A 128 -19.95 -8.29 -7.53
C LYS A 128 -19.38 -7.19 -6.62
N GLN A 129 -18.11 -7.33 -6.24
CA GLN A 129 -17.38 -6.31 -5.51
C GLN A 129 -16.78 -5.27 -6.47
N ARG A 130 -16.44 -4.09 -5.93
CA ARG A 130 -15.82 -2.99 -6.69
C ARG A 130 -14.43 -3.38 -7.19
N ASP A 131 -14.02 -2.84 -8.34
CA ASP A 131 -12.69 -3.07 -8.88
C ASP A 131 -11.65 -2.26 -8.10
N LEU A 132 -10.43 -2.81 -7.94
CA LEU A 132 -9.34 -2.09 -7.28
C LEU A 132 -8.95 -0.81 -8.02
N GLN A 133 -9.06 -0.78 -9.34
CA GLN A 133 -8.76 0.41 -10.13
C GLN A 133 -9.75 1.55 -9.82
N SER A 134 -11.06 1.26 -9.81
CA SER A 134 -12.07 2.27 -9.46
C SER A 134 -11.91 2.75 -8.02
N LEU A 135 -11.60 1.83 -7.09
CA LEU A 135 -11.36 2.17 -5.69
C LEU A 135 -10.17 3.13 -5.52
N TRP A 136 -9.13 2.98 -6.35
CA TRP A 136 -7.95 3.83 -6.30
C TRP A 136 -8.23 5.21 -6.89
N GLU A 137 -8.99 5.27 -7.99
CA GLU A 137 -9.38 6.52 -8.65
C GLU A 137 -10.30 7.38 -7.78
N GLU A 138 -11.13 6.76 -6.94
CA GLU A 138 -11.99 7.45 -5.97
C GLU A 138 -11.24 7.99 -4.74
N GLN A 139 -9.99 7.56 -4.50
CA GLN A 139 -9.25 8.04 -3.32
C GLN A 139 -8.91 9.53 -3.48
N PRO A 140 -9.27 10.39 -2.51
CA PRO A 140 -8.90 11.79 -2.56
C PRO A 140 -7.39 11.94 -2.50
N PHE A 141 -6.78 12.40 -3.60
CA PHE A 141 -5.43 12.94 -3.57
C PHE A 141 -5.50 14.26 -2.80
N HIS A 142 -5.34 14.17 -1.47
CA HIS A 142 -5.44 15.30 -0.55
C HIS A 142 -4.52 16.47 -0.93
N ALA A 143 -3.40 16.19 -1.59
CA ALA A 143 -2.46 17.20 -2.11
C ALA A 143 -2.95 17.98 -3.35
N LEU A 144 -4.01 17.50 -4.02
CA LEU A 144 -4.64 18.17 -5.17
C LEU A 144 -6.02 18.73 -4.82
N HIS A 145 -6.44 18.64 -3.55
CA HIS A 145 -7.68 19.23 -3.09
C HIS A 145 -7.53 20.75 -3.06
N SER A 146 -8.53 21.47 -3.59
CA SER A 146 -8.51 22.95 -3.67
C SER A 146 -8.36 23.64 -2.33
N GLU A 147 -8.72 22.96 -1.23
CA GLU A 147 -8.59 23.48 0.14
C GLU A 147 -7.18 23.33 0.72
N PHE A 148 -6.28 22.59 0.06
CA PHE A 148 -4.89 22.45 0.47
C PHE A 148 -4.05 23.58 -0.10
N LEU A 149 -4.00 24.70 0.60
CA LEU A 149 -3.07 25.79 0.31
C LEU A 149 -1.65 25.34 0.65
N LEU A 150 -0.72 25.52 -0.29
CA LEU A 150 0.71 25.39 -0.03
C LEU A 150 1.06 26.27 1.18
N MET A 151 1.60 25.65 2.24
CA MET A 151 2.08 26.42 3.37
C MET A 151 3.13 27.42 2.87
N PRO A 152 3.09 28.69 3.33
CA PRO A 152 4.09 29.68 2.93
C PRO A 152 5.47 29.12 3.27
N SER A 153 6.33 29.02 2.26
CA SER A 153 7.70 28.58 2.46
C SER A 153 8.39 29.60 3.36
N GLY A 154 8.69 29.20 4.59
CA GLY A 154 9.48 29.99 5.50
C GLY A 154 10.87 30.18 4.90
N ARG A 155 11.12 31.35 4.32
CA ARG A 155 12.46 31.88 4.09
C ARG A 155 12.97 32.51 5.36
#